data_AF-A0A4Q3UW53-F1
#
_entry.id   AF-A0A4Q3UW53-F1
#
_cell.length_a   1.000
_cell.length_b   1.000
_cell.length_c   1.000
_cell.angle_alpha   90.00
_cell.angle_beta   90.00
_cell.angle_gamma   90.00
#
_symmetry.space_group_name_H-M   'P 1'
#
loop_
_entity.id
_entity.type
_entity.pdbx_description
1 polymer ?
#
loop_
_entity_poly.entity_id
_entity_poly.type
_entity_poly.pdbx_seq_one_letter_code
_entity_poly.pdbx_strand_id
1 'polypeptide(L)' 'MFLDEAEVEFISGRGGSGAVSFHREKHVPRGGPDGADG' A
#
# COMPACT_ATOMS: atom_id res chain seq x y z
N MET A 1 31.34 -9.19 36.30
CA MET A 1 31.03 -8.46 35.04
C MET A 1 29.72 -9.03 34.55
N PHE A 2 28.66 -8.22 34.44
CA PHE A 2 27.36 -8.66 33.93
C PHE A 2 27.27 -8.26 32.45
N LEU A 3 26.86 -9.21 31.61
CA LEU A 3 26.62 -9.03 30.18
C LEU A 3 25.13 -9.24 29.96
N ASP A 4 24.49 -8.30 29.27
CA ASP A 4 23.10 -8.42 28.82
C ASP A 4 23.11 -8.46 27.30
N GLU A 5 22.42 -9.43 26.73
CA GLU A 5 22.38 -9.70 25.29
C GLU A 5 20.97 -10.15 24.91
N ALA A 6 20.45 -9.58 23.82
CA ALA A 6 19.13 -9.89 23.29
C ALA A 6 19.22 -10.10 21.77
N GLU A 7 18.60 -11.17 21.30
CA GLU A 7 18.44 -11.44 19.87
C GLU A 7 17.16 -10.76 19.39
N VAL A 8 17.27 -9.92 18.36
CA VAL A 8 16.15 -9.17 17.81
C VAL A 8 16.10 -9.33 16.30
N GLU A 9 14.91 -9.60 15.81
CA GLU A 9 14.60 -9.64 14.39
C GLU A 9 13.75 -8.42 14.03
N PHE A 10 14.19 -7.70 12.99
CA PHE A 10 13.46 -6.56 12.45
C PHE A 10 12.95 -6.90 11.07
N ILE A 11 11.67 -6.61 10.83
CA ILE A 11 11.04 -6.78 9.53
C ILE A 11 10.47 -5.43 9.10
N SER A 12 10.69 -5.06 7.85
CA SER A 12 10.12 -3.84 7.28
C SER A 12 8.61 -3.98 7.06
N GLY A 13 7.92 -2.84 6.96
CA GLY A 13 6.53 -2.82 6.49
C GLY A 13 6.40 -3.34 5.06
N ARG A 14 5.17 -3.74 4.69
CA ARG A 14 4.82 -4.00 3.29
C ARG A 14 4.58 -2.66 2.58
N GLY A 15 4.99 -2.56 1.32
CA GLY A 15 4.55 -1.46 0.45
C GLY A 15 3.03 -1.47 0.27
N GLY A 16 2.42 -0.31 0.05
CA GLY A 16 0.98 -0.24 -0.17
C GLY A 16 0.59 -0.84 -1.51
N SER A 17 -0.67 -1.28 -1.59
CA SER A 17 -1.25 -1.77 -2.84
C SER A 17 -1.82 -0.59 -3.62
N GLY A 18 -1.42 -0.45 -4.89
CA GLY A 18 -2.11 0.47 -5.80
C GLY A 18 -3.58 0.08 -6.00
N ALA A 19 -4.40 1.04 -6.39
CA ALA A 19 -5.83 0.85 -6.63
C ALA A 19 -6.11 0.66 -8.12
N VAL A 20 -7.02 -0.26 -8.45
CA VAL A 20 -7.61 -0.37 -9.79
C VAL A 20 -9.02 0.22 -9.73
N SER A 21 -9.19 1.43 -10.25
CA SER A 21 -10.48 2.10 -10.33
C SER A 21 -10.67 2.80 -11.68
N PHE A 22 -11.92 3.10 -11.98
CA PHE A 22 -12.33 3.87 -13.15
C PHE A 22 -13.27 4.97 -12.72
N HIS A 23 -13.12 6.14 -13.32
CA HIS A 23 -13.99 7.28 -13.11
C HIS A 23 -15.45 6.92 -13.47
N ARG A 24 -16.39 7.32 -12.61
CA ARG A 24 -17.83 7.07 -12.81
C ARG A 24 -18.62 8.36 -12.66
N GLU A 25 -19.26 8.77 -13.74
CA GLU A 25 -20.18 9.91 -13.78
C GLU A 25 -21.49 9.51 -14.46
N LYS A 26 -22.61 10.08 -14.01
CA LYS A 26 -23.99 9.70 -14.38
C LYS A 26 -24.24 9.62 -15.89
N HIS A 27 -23.52 10.41 -16.69
CA HIS A 27 -23.69 10.50 -18.14
C HIS A 27 -22.41 10.11 -18.92
N VAL A 28 -21.44 9.48 -18.25
CA VAL A 28 -20.20 9.00 -18.86
C VAL A 28 -20.18 7.46 -18.76
N PRO A 29 -20.56 6.74 -19.84
CA PRO A 29 -20.69 5.28 -19.80
C PRO A 29 -19.38 4.53 -19.54
N ARG A 30 -18.23 5.15 -19.86
CA ARG A 30 -16.88 4.59 -19.69
C ARG A 30 -15.93 5.72 -19.29
N GLY A 31 -15.84 6.01 -17.98
CA GLY A 31 -14.80 6.91 -17.49
C GLY A 31 -13.42 6.25 -17.55
N GLY A 32 -12.38 7.08 -17.64
CA GLY A 32 -10.99 6.63 -17.71
C GLY A 32 -10.51 5.96 -16.42
N PRO A 33 -9.39 5.22 -16.47
CA PRO A 33 -8.76 4.70 -15.26
C PRO A 33 -8.32 5.86 -14.36
N ASP A 34 -8.62 5.76 -13.06
CA ASP A 34 -8.32 6.78 -12.04
C ASP A 34 -7.75 6.18 -10.75
N GLY A 35 -7.20 4.97 -10.86
CA GLY A 35 -6.48 4.30 -9.78
C GLY A 35 -5.23 5.06 -9.33
N ALA A 36 -4.90 4.95 -8.04
CA ALA A 36 -3.75 5.61 -7.41
C ALA A 36 -2.68 4.62 -6.96
N ASP A 37 -1.49 5.14 -6.68
CA ASP A 37 -0.36 4.37 -6.17
C ASP A 37 -0.58 3.92 -4.71
N GLY A 38 0.21 2.92 -4.32
CA GLY A 38 0.21 2.33 -2.98
C GLY A 38 1.32 2.89 -2.08
#